data_AF-A0A1V6G9W1-F1
#
_entry.id   AF-A0A1V6G9W1-F1
#
_cell.length_a   1.000
_cell.length_b   1.000
_cell.length_c   1.000
_cell.angle_alpha   90.00
_cell.angle_beta   90.00
_cell.angle_gamma   90.00
#
_symmetry.space_group_name_H-M   'P 1'
#
loop_
_entity.id
_entity.type
_entity.pdbx_description
1 polymer ?
#
loop_
_entity_poly.entity_id
_entity_poly.type
_entity_poly.pdbx_seq_one_letter_code
_entity_poly.pdbx_strand_id
1 'polypeptide(L)'
;MRINAATLAAEEGSALVIGPGVHAECMSFASAWLDYPGTAWLRLEGGSLTSRTTTVIGMAYPALATLESGTLAAGTDLFIGGFAPCGRGVVTNNGATLSALRLHLGHETNTYGRLIHNGGVLDCRAGNKDSSFQVGFNGGVGEFVARARFTTYAMGIGGRTTPDHPPGTGTVTVLEGAVGDVNGLLRVRNGSLAMRGGTIRLQRTHGYPTNLVVHQDADASGFIRGWGRFTVSDTTKSIRMIHNGVITADGEGVERDLDFNLIDVVNHDLKTGGASGWYAVNKGRVLFPRTRQAFAPGETACWGDLSSKPAPELVNSAALSFTAPVTCAIRGGFCAPDRRDIPAFSTSAHLRPLGVWCIGACSDTVAWRKADFAGVSLTFRFDVAQLKPTDSRVRLYRHDGKAWRKVGECEPQGARWISTDAPLAEATGGDYNIGWFAVMAVEQKGTVISIF
;
A
#
# COMPACT_ATOMS: atom_id res chain seq x y z
N MET A 1 17.00 -17.77 -34.61
CA MET A 1 18.27 -17.85 -33.85
C MET A 1 17.98 -17.52 -32.38
N ARG A 2 18.47 -18.35 -31.44
CA ARG A 2 18.52 -18.01 -30.01
C ARG A 2 19.87 -17.36 -29.77
N ILE A 3 19.91 -16.15 -29.21
CA ILE A 3 21.17 -15.52 -28.81
C ILE A 3 21.35 -15.83 -27.33
N ASN A 4 22.41 -16.57 -27.00
CA ASN A 4 22.79 -16.86 -25.63
C ASN A 4 24.00 -15.99 -25.27
N ALA A 5 23.93 -15.24 -24.18
CA ALA A 5 25.07 -14.44 -23.72
C ALA A 5 26.22 -15.29 -23.15
N ALA A 6 26.04 -16.60 -22.98
CA ALA A 6 27.14 -17.52 -22.65
C ALA A 6 28.14 -17.70 -23.80
N THR A 7 27.74 -17.42 -25.05
CA THR A 7 28.54 -17.74 -26.26
C THR A 7 29.32 -16.57 -26.85
N LEU A 8 29.18 -15.35 -26.30
CA LEU A 8 29.93 -14.16 -26.72
C LEU A 8 30.66 -13.58 -25.51
N ALA A 9 31.72 -14.28 -25.09
CA ALA A 9 32.79 -13.81 -24.21
C ALA A 9 32.36 -13.00 -22.96
N ALA A 10 31.85 -13.71 -21.97
CA ALA A 10 32.16 -13.42 -20.56
C ALA A 10 33.51 -14.08 -20.15
N GLU A 11 34.42 -14.25 -21.11
CA GLU A 11 35.81 -14.57 -20.84
C GLU A 11 36.46 -13.31 -20.26
N GLU A 12 37.05 -13.41 -19.07
CA GLU A 12 37.72 -12.31 -18.34
C GLU A 12 36.83 -11.18 -17.77
N GLY A 13 35.54 -11.42 -17.53
CA GLY A 13 34.69 -10.43 -16.85
C GLY A 13 34.15 -9.31 -17.75
N SER A 14 34.19 -9.50 -19.08
CA SER A 14 33.59 -8.58 -20.05
C SER A 14 32.07 -8.73 -20.13
N ALA A 15 31.35 -7.61 -20.25
CA ALA A 15 29.90 -7.58 -20.43
C ALA A 15 29.52 -7.72 -21.91
N LEU A 16 28.38 -8.34 -22.21
CA LEU A 16 27.73 -8.21 -23.52
C LEU A 16 27.21 -6.79 -23.65
N VAL A 17 27.87 -5.96 -24.47
CA VAL A 17 27.49 -4.56 -24.69
C VAL A 17 26.69 -4.43 -25.99
N ILE A 18 25.52 -3.80 -25.90
CA ILE A 18 24.69 -3.43 -27.04
C ILE A 18 24.70 -1.90 -27.14
N GLY A 19 25.66 -1.39 -27.92
CA GLY A 19 25.95 0.03 -28.07
C GLY A 19 25.09 0.73 -29.13
N PRO A 20 25.34 2.03 -29.37
CA PRO A 20 24.56 2.84 -30.31
C PRO A 20 24.59 2.24 -31.72
N GLY A 21 23.45 2.24 -32.40
CA GLY A 21 23.30 1.71 -33.77
C GLY A 21 23.26 0.18 -33.86
N VAL A 22 23.42 -0.55 -32.75
CA VAL A 22 23.26 -2.01 -32.73
C VAL A 22 21.79 -2.37 -32.54
N HIS A 23 21.25 -3.12 -33.50
CA HIS A 23 19.90 -3.68 -33.45
C HIS A 23 19.96 -5.20 -33.45
N ALA A 24 19.87 -5.80 -32.25
CA ALA A 24 19.87 -7.24 -32.07
C ALA A 24 18.43 -7.77 -31.97
N GLU A 25 18.06 -8.64 -32.91
CA GLU A 25 16.79 -9.36 -32.89
C GLU A 25 17.01 -10.86 -32.73
N CYS A 26 16.21 -11.48 -31.86
CA CYS A 26 16.27 -12.93 -31.64
C CYS A 26 14.90 -13.52 -31.36
N MET A 27 14.79 -14.85 -31.44
CA MET A 27 13.57 -15.53 -31.01
C MET A 27 13.38 -15.40 -29.50
N SER A 28 14.43 -15.74 -28.76
CA SER A 28 14.51 -15.64 -27.31
C SER A 28 15.93 -15.30 -26.90
N PHE A 29 16.06 -14.58 -25.79
CA PHE A 29 17.33 -14.22 -25.18
C PHE A 29 17.39 -14.75 -23.74
N ALA A 30 18.54 -15.27 -23.34
CA ALA A 30 18.82 -15.60 -21.94
C ALA A 30 20.26 -15.23 -21.60
N SER A 31 20.45 -14.55 -20.48
CA SER A 31 21.75 -14.46 -19.82
C SER A 31 21.90 -15.55 -18.76
N ALA A 32 23.16 -15.94 -18.51
CA ALA A 32 23.50 -16.98 -17.53
C ALA A 32 22.80 -18.33 -17.80
N TRP A 33 22.87 -18.80 -19.05
CA TRP A 33 22.36 -20.10 -19.50
C TRP A 33 23.49 -21.15 -19.52
N LEU A 34 23.36 -22.20 -18.71
CA LEU A 34 24.20 -23.42 -18.57
C LEU A 34 25.72 -23.22 -18.40
N ASP A 35 26.32 -24.00 -17.48
CA ASP A 35 27.76 -24.23 -17.26
C ASP A 35 28.69 -23.00 -17.10
N TYR A 36 28.17 -21.85 -16.68
CA TYR A 36 28.99 -20.68 -16.33
C TYR A 36 28.97 -20.42 -14.82
N PRO A 37 30.06 -20.70 -14.07
CA PRO A 37 30.10 -20.47 -12.62
C PRO A 37 30.21 -18.98 -12.25
N GLY A 38 30.41 -18.08 -13.21
CA GLY A 38 30.53 -16.63 -12.99
C GLY A 38 29.20 -15.89 -13.06
N THR A 39 29.28 -14.55 -13.04
CA THR A 39 28.13 -13.66 -13.23
C THR A 39 28.06 -13.17 -14.67
N ALA A 40 26.99 -13.46 -15.40
CA ALA A 40 26.81 -12.93 -16.75
C ALA A 40 26.39 -11.46 -16.68
N TRP A 41 26.94 -10.59 -17.55
CA TRP A 41 26.59 -9.16 -17.55
C TRP A 41 26.12 -8.71 -18.93
N LEU A 42 24.94 -8.09 -18.99
CA LEU A 42 24.41 -7.36 -20.14
C LEU A 42 24.52 -5.84 -19.89
N ARG A 43 25.04 -5.08 -20.85
CA ARG A 43 25.02 -3.62 -20.81
C ARG A 43 24.35 -3.07 -22.06
N LEU A 44 23.37 -2.17 -21.88
CA LEU A 44 22.67 -1.50 -22.98
C LEU A 44 23.05 -0.03 -22.97
N GLU A 45 23.70 0.42 -24.04
CA GLU A 45 24.24 1.77 -24.18
C GLU A 45 23.70 2.43 -25.44
N GLY A 46 22.37 2.48 -25.58
CA GLY A 46 21.71 3.19 -26.69
C GLY A 46 21.33 2.31 -27.88
N GLY A 47 21.76 1.05 -27.92
CA GLY A 47 21.26 0.08 -28.90
C GLY A 47 19.93 -0.56 -28.52
N SER A 48 19.50 -1.57 -29.27
CA SER A 48 18.26 -2.31 -28.99
C SER A 48 18.44 -3.82 -29.01
N LEU A 49 17.91 -4.49 -27.99
CA LEU A 49 17.73 -5.95 -27.95
C LEU A 49 16.24 -6.28 -27.93
N THR A 50 15.77 -6.94 -28.98
CA THR A 50 14.38 -7.36 -29.11
C THR A 50 14.30 -8.88 -29.21
N SER A 51 13.63 -9.51 -28.26
CA SER A 51 13.25 -10.92 -28.35
C SER A 51 11.80 -11.05 -28.81
N ARG A 52 11.52 -11.98 -29.72
CA ARG A 52 10.15 -12.22 -30.21
C ARG A 52 9.24 -12.85 -29.15
N THR A 53 9.79 -13.61 -28.21
CA THR A 53 8.99 -14.25 -27.16
C THR A 53 9.49 -13.88 -25.77
N THR A 54 10.67 -14.36 -25.39
CA THR A 54 11.12 -14.34 -24.00
C THR A 54 12.54 -13.79 -23.89
N THR A 55 12.72 -12.90 -22.92
CA THR A 55 14.01 -12.42 -22.44
C THR A 55 14.17 -12.82 -20.99
N VAL A 56 15.30 -13.44 -20.64
CA VAL A 56 15.63 -13.83 -19.27
C VAL A 56 16.93 -13.18 -18.84
N ILE A 57 16.92 -12.47 -17.73
CA ILE A 57 18.12 -12.03 -17.02
C ILE A 57 18.32 -12.94 -15.82
N GLY A 58 19.35 -13.78 -15.86
CA GLY A 58 19.67 -14.71 -14.77
C GLY A 58 18.84 -15.98 -14.84
N MET A 59 19.10 -16.81 -15.86
CA MET A 59 18.33 -18.02 -16.09
C MET A 59 18.68 -19.15 -15.11
N ALA A 60 19.92 -19.62 -15.10
CA ALA A 60 20.39 -20.69 -14.21
C ALA A 60 21.47 -20.22 -13.22
N TYR A 61 22.19 -19.15 -13.55
CA TYR A 61 23.25 -18.56 -12.72
C TYR A 61 23.00 -17.06 -12.52
N PRO A 62 23.76 -16.39 -11.61
CA PRO A 62 23.65 -14.95 -11.43
C PRO A 62 23.87 -14.18 -12.72
N ALA A 63 23.00 -13.20 -12.98
CA ALA A 63 23.21 -12.22 -14.03
C ALA A 63 22.88 -10.80 -13.61
N LEU A 64 23.64 -9.86 -14.17
CA LEU A 64 23.44 -8.42 -14.03
C LEU A 64 23.04 -7.85 -15.39
N ALA A 65 22.16 -6.85 -15.38
CA ALA A 65 21.96 -5.98 -16.54
C ALA A 65 21.97 -4.50 -16.13
N THR A 66 22.76 -3.70 -16.85
CA THR A 66 22.80 -2.24 -16.68
C THR A 66 22.30 -1.59 -17.96
N LEU A 67 21.19 -0.86 -17.87
CA LEU A 67 20.50 -0.30 -19.03
C LEU A 67 20.60 1.23 -18.98
N GLU A 68 21.63 1.79 -19.62
CA GLU A 68 21.91 3.23 -19.61
C GLU A 68 20.96 4.00 -20.52
N SER A 69 20.70 3.47 -21.71
CA SER A 69 19.75 4.01 -22.70
C SER A 69 19.43 2.95 -23.76
N GLY A 70 18.51 3.22 -24.69
CA GLY A 70 18.12 2.28 -25.74
C GLY A 70 16.86 1.48 -25.39
N THR A 71 16.74 0.28 -25.96
CA THR A 71 15.54 -0.58 -25.77
C THR A 71 15.88 -2.02 -25.43
N LEU A 72 15.28 -2.55 -24.35
CA LEU A 72 15.18 -3.98 -24.06
C LEU A 72 13.71 -4.41 -24.19
N ALA A 73 13.38 -5.11 -25.27
CA ALA A 73 12.02 -5.54 -25.56
C ALA A 73 11.89 -7.07 -25.55
N ALA A 74 10.80 -7.55 -24.94
CA ALA A 74 10.34 -8.93 -25.07
C ALA A 74 8.94 -8.95 -25.67
N GLY A 75 8.72 -9.84 -26.64
CA GLY A 75 7.42 -10.00 -27.28
C GLY A 75 6.33 -10.44 -26.31
N THR A 76 6.68 -11.32 -25.37
CA THR A 76 5.79 -11.84 -24.33
C THR A 76 6.38 -11.60 -22.94
N ASP A 77 7.49 -12.26 -22.62
CA ASP A 77 7.96 -12.39 -21.23
C ASP A 77 9.33 -11.77 -21.04
N LEU A 78 9.44 -10.87 -20.07
CA LEU A 78 10.71 -10.47 -19.49
C LEU A 78 10.78 -11.03 -18.07
N PHE A 79 11.70 -11.97 -17.85
CA PHE A 79 11.96 -12.55 -16.54
C PHE A 79 13.28 -12.07 -15.99
N ILE A 80 13.28 -11.62 -14.75
CA ILE A 80 14.48 -11.26 -13.99
C ILE A 80 14.53 -12.25 -12.83
N GLY A 81 15.49 -13.19 -12.86
CA GLY A 81 15.48 -14.38 -12.00
C GLY A 81 14.28 -15.27 -12.31
N GLY A 82 14.32 -15.95 -13.46
CA GLY A 82 13.12 -16.49 -14.09
C GLY A 82 12.85 -17.98 -13.93
N PHE A 83 13.88 -18.81 -13.77
CA PHE A 83 13.71 -20.25 -13.90
C PHE A 83 14.37 -21.01 -12.75
N ALA A 84 13.64 -22.03 -12.27
CA ALA A 84 14.21 -23.04 -11.39
C ALA A 84 15.44 -23.73 -12.03
N PRO A 85 16.37 -24.27 -11.22
CA PRO A 85 16.28 -24.39 -9.76
C PRO A 85 16.82 -23.19 -8.99
N CYS A 86 17.48 -22.22 -9.62
CA CYS A 86 18.24 -21.20 -8.90
C CYS A 86 18.46 -19.87 -9.65
N GLY A 87 17.64 -19.53 -10.65
CA GLY A 87 17.82 -18.31 -11.44
C GLY A 87 17.90 -17.04 -10.58
N ARG A 88 18.93 -16.23 -10.78
CA ARG A 88 19.15 -14.96 -10.07
C ARG A 88 19.45 -13.82 -11.05
N GLY A 89 18.56 -12.84 -11.13
CA GLY A 89 18.71 -11.68 -12.01
C GLY A 89 18.67 -10.36 -11.24
N VAL A 90 19.55 -9.43 -11.60
CA VAL A 90 19.48 -8.04 -11.14
C VAL A 90 19.55 -7.12 -12.35
N VAL A 91 18.60 -6.21 -12.45
CA VAL A 91 18.56 -5.19 -13.52
C VAL A 91 18.55 -3.81 -12.89
N THR A 92 19.43 -2.94 -13.37
CA THR A 92 19.41 -1.50 -13.09
C THR A 92 19.10 -0.76 -14.38
N ASN A 93 17.96 -0.08 -14.43
CA ASN A 93 17.54 0.73 -15.56
C ASN A 93 17.77 2.22 -15.26
N ASN A 94 18.75 2.83 -15.91
CA ASN A 94 19.12 4.24 -15.76
C ASN A 94 18.44 5.14 -16.79
N GLY A 95 18.01 4.61 -17.94
CA GLY A 95 17.43 5.43 -18.99
C GLY A 95 16.85 4.68 -20.19
N ALA A 96 16.83 3.35 -20.18
CA ALA A 96 16.33 2.56 -21.30
C ALA A 96 14.80 2.39 -21.26
N THR A 97 14.25 2.00 -22.40
CA THR A 97 12.88 1.49 -22.52
C THR A 97 12.88 -0.01 -22.27
N LEU A 98 12.15 -0.45 -21.26
CA LEU A 98 11.85 -1.86 -20.99
C LEU A 98 10.39 -2.10 -21.38
N SER A 99 10.18 -3.00 -22.33
CA SER A 99 8.85 -3.34 -22.81
C SER A 99 8.64 -4.85 -22.86
N ALA A 100 7.60 -5.32 -22.19
CA ALA A 100 7.15 -6.72 -22.25
C ALA A 100 5.63 -6.81 -22.08
N LEU A 101 5.02 -7.89 -22.55
CA LEU A 101 3.63 -8.17 -22.17
C LEU A 101 3.57 -8.55 -20.69
N ARG A 102 4.51 -9.35 -20.20
CA ARG A 102 4.61 -9.72 -18.80
C ARG A 102 6.04 -9.50 -18.31
N LEU A 103 6.18 -8.78 -17.21
CA LEU A 103 7.44 -8.61 -16.50
C LEU A 103 7.34 -9.31 -15.16
N HIS A 104 8.17 -10.33 -14.91
CA HIS A 104 8.22 -11.00 -13.61
C HIS A 104 9.60 -10.86 -12.97
N LEU A 105 9.63 -10.51 -11.68
CA LEU A 105 10.83 -10.47 -10.84
C LEU A 105 10.72 -11.62 -9.85
N GLY A 106 11.59 -12.64 -9.95
CA GLY A 106 11.49 -13.88 -9.17
C GLY A 106 10.22 -14.65 -9.54
N HIS A 107 10.30 -15.42 -10.64
CA HIS A 107 9.12 -16.03 -11.25
C HIS A 107 8.67 -17.36 -10.64
N GLU A 108 9.60 -18.15 -10.09
CA GLU A 108 9.35 -19.50 -9.57
C GLU A 108 10.08 -19.76 -8.26
N THR A 109 9.71 -20.81 -7.55
CA THR A 109 10.40 -21.28 -6.33
C THR A 109 11.92 -21.32 -6.52
N ASN A 110 12.65 -20.86 -5.50
CA ASN A 110 14.12 -20.75 -5.48
C ASN A 110 14.74 -19.74 -6.46
N THR A 111 13.93 -18.90 -7.11
CA THR A 111 14.44 -17.80 -7.96
C THR A 111 14.44 -16.46 -7.23
N TYR A 112 15.33 -15.57 -7.66
CA TYR A 112 15.42 -14.19 -7.15
C TYR A 112 15.55 -13.19 -8.28
N GLY A 113 14.66 -12.20 -8.31
CA GLY A 113 14.68 -11.12 -9.28
C GLY A 113 14.67 -9.75 -8.64
N ARG A 114 15.56 -8.86 -9.09
CA ARG A 114 15.57 -7.46 -8.66
C ARG A 114 15.60 -6.50 -9.84
N LEU A 115 14.74 -5.48 -9.79
CA LEU A 115 14.75 -4.36 -10.72
C LEU A 115 14.84 -3.02 -9.97
N ILE A 116 15.86 -2.23 -10.29
CA ILE A 116 16.00 -0.84 -9.86
C ILE A 116 15.71 0.04 -11.08
N HIS A 117 14.63 0.82 -11.02
CA HIS A 117 14.18 1.67 -12.12
C HIS A 117 14.44 3.15 -11.81
N ASN A 118 15.61 3.62 -12.23
CA ASN A 118 16.11 4.98 -12.01
C ASN A 118 15.59 5.98 -13.05
N GLY A 119 15.32 5.54 -14.28
CA GLY A 119 14.95 6.41 -15.39
C GLY A 119 14.41 5.65 -16.61
N GLY A 120 14.13 6.36 -17.69
CA GLY A 120 13.60 5.78 -18.92
C GLY A 120 12.13 5.39 -18.83
N VAL A 121 11.72 4.36 -19.58
CA VAL A 121 10.33 3.90 -19.68
C VAL A 121 10.26 2.45 -19.22
N LEU A 122 9.39 2.18 -18.25
CA LEU A 122 8.94 0.82 -17.95
C LEU A 122 7.49 0.68 -18.42
N ASP A 123 7.29 0.01 -19.54
CA ASP A 123 5.97 -0.22 -20.15
C ASP A 123 5.66 -1.72 -20.19
N CYS A 124 4.90 -2.18 -19.22
CA CYS A 124 4.25 -3.49 -19.30
C CYS A 124 2.95 -3.32 -20.08
N ARG A 125 3.07 -3.02 -21.38
CA ARG A 125 2.01 -2.80 -22.39
C ARG A 125 0.65 -2.45 -21.79
N ALA A 126 0.58 -1.31 -21.09
CA ALA A 126 -0.51 -1.07 -20.13
C ALA A 126 -1.89 -0.91 -20.77
N GLY A 127 -1.98 -0.79 -22.10
CA GLY A 127 -3.24 -0.85 -22.86
C GLY A 127 -3.77 -2.26 -23.11
N ASN A 128 -3.01 -3.31 -22.82
CA ASN A 128 -3.40 -4.69 -23.01
C ASN A 128 -3.82 -5.34 -21.67
N LYS A 129 -5.05 -5.87 -21.62
CA LYS A 129 -5.62 -6.50 -20.42
C LYS A 129 -4.92 -7.77 -19.95
N ASP A 130 -4.17 -8.42 -20.84
CA ASP A 130 -3.41 -9.63 -20.53
C ASP A 130 -2.01 -9.29 -20.00
N SER A 131 -1.66 -8.00 -19.96
CA SER A 131 -0.37 -7.56 -19.45
C SER A 131 -0.32 -7.57 -17.92
N SER A 132 0.85 -7.92 -17.37
CA SER A 132 1.07 -7.81 -15.93
C SER A 132 2.51 -7.58 -15.54
N PHE A 133 2.68 -6.93 -14.39
CA PHE A 133 3.93 -6.79 -13.69
C PHE A 133 3.85 -7.54 -12.37
N GLN A 134 4.64 -8.62 -12.23
CA GLN A 134 4.66 -9.45 -11.02
C GLN A 134 5.99 -9.29 -10.29
N VAL A 135 5.92 -9.04 -8.99
CA VAL A 135 7.08 -8.94 -8.10
C VAL A 135 6.95 -10.03 -7.05
N GLY A 136 7.75 -11.09 -7.18
CA GLY A 136 7.61 -12.34 -6.46
C GLY A 136 6.38 -13.11 -6.95
N PHE A 137 6.60 -14.22 -7.65
CA PHE A 137 5.54 -15.03 -8.24
C PHE A 137 5.83 -16.53 -8.05
N ASN A 138 4.81 -17.36 -7.85
CA ASN A 138 4.92 -18.83 -7.72
C ASN A 138 6.08 -19.30 -6.84
N GLY A 139 6.21 -18.76 -5.63
CA GLY A 139 7.29 -19.10 -4.68
C GLY A 139 8.60 -18.35 -4.90
N GLY A 140 8.75 -17.59 -5.98
CA GLY A 140 9.90 -16.75 -6.26
C GLY A 140 9.94 -15.48 -5.43
N VAL A 141 11.15 -14.94 -5.25
CA VAL A 141 11.40 -13.71 -4.48
C VAL A 141 11.68 -12.56 -5.45
N GLY A 142 10.87 -11.50 -5.38
CA GLY A 142 11.01 -10.33 -6.25
C GLY A 142 11.21 -9.04 -5.48
N GLU A 143 12.06 -8.17 -6.02
CA GLU A 143 12.30 -6.82 -5.52
C GLU A 143 12.21 -5.78 -6.63
N PHE A 144 11.39 -4.75 -6.42
CA PHE A 144 11.29 -3.61 -7.33
C PHE A 144 11.50 -2.30 -6.58
N VAL A 145 12.37 -1.44 -7.11
CA VAL A 145 12.59 -0.08 -6.60
C VAL A 145 12.29 0.91 -7.71
N ALA A 146 11.21 1.67 -7.58
CA ALA A 146 10.82 2.72 -8.49
C ALA A 146 11.34 4.08 -8.02
N ARG A 147 12.19 4.72 -8.85
CA ARG A 147 12.56 6.14 -8.74
C ARG A 147 12.02 6.98 -9.91
N ALA A 148 11.68 6.32 -11.01
CA ALA A 148 11.07 6.94 -12.17
C ALA A 148 9.65 6.41 -12.42
N ARG A 149 8.98 6.99 -13.42
CA ARG A 149 7.65 6.58 -13.84
C ARG A 149 7.65 5.14 -14.35
N PHE A 150 6.63 4.37 -13.97
CA PHE A 150 6.34 3.06 -14.55
C PHE A 150 4.85 2.93 -14.87
N THR A 151 4.53 2.14 -15.90
CA THR A 151 3.15 1.90 -16.32
C THR A 151 2.93 0.41 -16.52
N THR A 152 1.83 -0.11 -15.98
CA THR A 152 1.43 -1.50 -16.16
C THR A 152 -0.08 -1.63 -16.23
N TYR A 153 -0.56 -2.70 -16.88
CA TYR A 153 -1.96 -3.05 -16.78
C TYR A 153 -2.30 -3.58 -15.38
N ALA A 154 -1.91 -4.81 -15.06
CA ALA A 154 -2.07 -5.38 -13.73
C ALA A 154 -0.74 -5.39 -12.99
N MET A 155 -0.79 -5.24 -11.67
CA MET A 155 0.40 -5.38 -10.82
C MET A 155 0.11 -6.35 -9.67
N GLY A 156 1.01 -7.30 -9.46
CA GLY A 156 0.94 -8.26 -8.35
C GLY A 156 2.23 -8.26 -7.54
N ILE A 157 2.09 -8.29 -6.22
CA ILE A 157 3.19 -8.44 -5.26
C ILE A 157 2.93 -9.72 -4.47
N GLY A 158 3.82 -10.70 -4.64
CA GLY A 158 3.69 -12.04 -4.06
C GLY A 158 2.59 -12.88 -4.68
N GLY A 159 2.52 -12.88 -6.02
CA GLY A 159 1.50 -13.59 -6.78
C GLY A 159 1.68 -15.10 -6.82
N ARG A 160 0.63 -15.77 -7.30
CA ARG A 160 0.62 -17.19 -7.71
C ARG A 160 -0.37 -17.40 -8.84
N THR A 161 -0.15 -18.43 -9.66
CA THR A 161 -1.05 -18.83 -10.74
C THR A 161 -2.30 -19.53 -10.20
N THR A 162 -2.10 -20.51 -9.31
CA THR A 162 -3.16 -21.31 -8.70
C THR A 162 -2.89 -21.51 -7.21
N PRO A 163 -3.90 -21.88 -6.39
CA PRO A 163 -3.71 -22.18 -4.98
C PRO A 163 -2.66 -23.27 -4.68
N ASP A 164 -2.43 -24.19 -5.62
CA ASP A 164 -1.44 -25.27 -5.48
C ASP A 164 0.02 -24.79 -5.56
N HIS A 165 0.25 -23.57 -6.06
CA HIS A 165 1.58 -22.97 -6.06
C HIS A 165 1.80 -22.17 -4.77
N PRO A 166 3.00 -22.23 -4.17
CA PRO A 166 3.32 -21.36 -3.05
C PRO A 166 3.19 -19.89 -3.50
N PRO A 167 2.67 -18.99 -2.64
CA PRO A 167 2.70 -17.57 -2.94
C PRO A 167 4.16 -17.12 -3.09
N GLY A 168 4.45 -16.33 -4.14
CA GLY A 168 5.74 -15.64 -4.23
C GLY A 168 5.91 -14.64 -3.08
N THR A 169 7.09 -14.08 -2.92
CA THR A 169 7.36 -13.01 -1.94
C THR A 169 7.84 -11.78 -2.67
N GLY A 170 7.06 -10.70 -2.61
CA GLY A 170 7.37 -9.45 -3.31
C GLY A 170 7.69 -8.30 -2.38
N THR A 171 8.70 -7.50 -2.73
CA THR A 171 8.94 -6.18 -2.11
C THR A 171 8.98 -5.12 -3.18
N VAL A 172 8.11 -4.12 -3.06
CA VAL A 172 8.07 -2.97 -3.97
C VAL A 172 8.30 -1.70 -3.16
N THR A 173 9.27 -0.89 -3.56
CA THR A 173 9.51 0.44 -2.99
C THR A 173 9.23 1.51 -4.03
N VAL A 174 8.34 2.45 -3.71
CA VAL A 174 8.01 3.59 -4.59
C VAL A 174 8.54 4.86 -3.93
N LEU A 175 9.66 5.36 -4.46
CA LEU A 175 10.36 6.50 -3.90
C LEU A 175 9.72 7.83 -4.32
N GLU A 176 10.07 8.88 -3.59
CA GLU A 176 9.62 10.24 -3.85
C GLU A 176 9.88 10.67 -5.29
N GLY A 177 8.90 11.35 -5.90
CA GLY A 177 8.91 11.72 -7.31
C GLY A 177 8.52 10.61 -8.28
N ALA A 178 8.59 9.34 -7.89
CA ALA A 178 8.16 8.23 -8.75
C ALA A 178 6.64 8.17 -8.87
N VAL A 179 6.15 7.87 -10.08
CA VAL A 179 4.72 7.71 -10.38
C VAL A 179 4.47 6.35 -11.03
N GLY A 180 3.70 5.50 -10.38
CA GLY A 180 3.24 4.23 -10.94
C GLY A 180 1.82 4.34 -11.47
N ASP A 181 1.61 4.12 -12.77
CA ASP A 181 0.28 4.03 -13.37
C ASP A 181 -0.14 2.55 -13.48
N VAL A 182 -1.20 2.18 -12.78
CA VAL A 182 -1.80 0.83 -12.82
C VAL A 182 -3.19 0.94 -13.43
N ASN A 183 -3.34 0.39 -14.63
CA ASN A 183 -4.57 0.54 -15.42
C ASN A 183 -5.70 -0.40 -14.98
N GLY A 184 -5.33 -1.62 -14.59
CA GLY A 184 -6.18 -2.66 -14.04
C GLY A 184 -6.10 -2.73 -12.52
N LEU A 185 -5.80 -3.93 -12.00
CA LEU A 185 -5.79 -4.20 -10.56
C LEU A 185 -4.37 -4.27 -9.99
N LEU A 186 -4.15 -3.55 -8.88
CA LEU A 186 -2.98 -3.71 -8.01
C LEU A 186 -3.31 -4.68 -6.88
N ARG A 187 -2.50 -5.71 -6.71
CA ARG A 187 -2.64 -6.70 -5.63
C ARG A 187 -1.38 -6.77 -4.79
N VAL A 188 -1.50 -6.53 -3.50
CA VAL A 188 -0.48 -6.81 -2.49
C VAL A 188 -0.89 -8.09 -1.77
N ARG A 189 -0.47 -9.24 -2.29
CA ARG A 189 -0.89 -10.56 -1.80
C ARG A 189 0.01 -11.06 -0.69
N ASN A 190 1.30 -11.19 -1.00
CA ASN A 190 2.32 -11.69 -0.08
C ASN A 190 3.60 -10.85 -0.15
N GLY A 191 3.94 -10.19 0.94
CA GLY A 191 5.04 -9.23 1.01
C GLY A 191 4.55 -7.79 1.10
N SER A 192 5.36 -6.84 0.62
CA SER A 192 5.21 -5.42 1.00
C SER A 192 5.24 -4.44 -0.17
N LEU A 193 4.38 -3.44 -0.09
CA LEU A 193 4.45 -2.19 -0.85
C LEU A 193 4.89 -1.07 0.10
N ALA A 194 6.16 -0.67 -0.01
CA ALA A 194 6.76 0.42 0.72
C ALA A 194 6.64 1.74 -0.07
N MET A 195 5.80 2.65 0.40
CA MET A 195 5.64 3.99 -0.14
C MET A 195 6.62 4.93 0.57
N ARG A 196 7.49 5.63 -0.15
CA ARG A 196 8.42 6.62 0.42
C ARG A 196 8.36 7.93 -0.34
N GLY A 197 7.16 8.51 -0.43
CA GLY A 197 6.83 9.74 -1.14
C GLY A 197 6.34 9.57 -2.56
N GLY A 198 6.31 8.34 -3.06
CA GLY A 198 5.81 8.02 -4.38
C GLY A 198 4.30 8.22 -4.54
N THR A 199 3.86 8.18 -5.79
CA THR A 199 2.44 8.20 -6.17
C THR A 199 2.07 6.94 -6.94
N ILE A 200 0.98 6.27 -6.56
CA ILE A 200 0.34 5.24 -7.38
C ILE A 200 -0.98 5.77 -7.91
N ARG A 201 -1.17 5.68 -9.23
CA ARG A 201 -2.38 6.05 -9.94
C ARG A 201 -3.15 4.81 -10.35
N LEU A 202 -4.39 4.69 -9.88
CA LEU A 202 -5.30 3.59 -10.16
C LEU A 202 -6.29 4.06 -11.23
N GLN A 203 -6.12 3.66 -12.49
CA GLN A 203 -6.81 4.33 -13.62
C GLN A 203 -8.20 3.75 -13.96
N ARG A 204 -8.50 2.53 -13.50
CA ARG A 204 -9.76 1.83 -13.77
C ARG A 204 -10.15 1.89 -15.25
N THR A 205 -9.29 1.38 -16.13
CA THR A 205 -9.52 1.45 -17.58
C THR A 205 -10.47 0.37 -18.10
N HIS A 206 -10.72 -0.70 -17.31
CA HIS A 206 -11.67 -1.77 -17.65
C HIS A 206 -12.53 -2.15 -16.46
N GLY A 207 -13.69 -2.76 -16.73
CA GLY A 207 -14.84 -2.99 -15.83
C GLY A 207 -14.62 -3.82 -14.56
N TYR A 208 -13.41 -3.90 -14.02
CA TYR A 208 -13.20 -4.39 -12.67
C TYR A 208 -13.85 -3.43 -11.66
N PRO A 209 -14.58 -3.98 -10.68
CA PRO A 209 -15.12 -3.17 -9.59
C PRO A 209 -14.01 -2.71 -8.65
N THR A 210 -12.91 -3.46 -8.52
CA THR A 210 -11.83 -3.24 -7.54
C THR A 210 -10.54 -2.78 -8.22
N ASN A 211 -9.81 -1.87 -7.56
CA ASN A 211 -8.54 -1.28 -8.02
C ASN A 211 -7.33 -1.68 -7.17
N LEU A 212 -7.54 -1.89 -5.88
CA LEU A 212 -6.50 -2.29 -4.93
C LEU A 212 -7.00 -3.46 -4.09
N VAL A 213 -6.21 -4.52 -3.97
CA VAL A 213 -6.43 -5.59 -2.99
C VAL A 213 -5.21 -5.69 -2.10
N VAL A 214 -5.40 -5.61 -0.78
CA VAL A 214 -4.37 -5.85 0.23
C VAL A 214 -4.75 -7.10 0.98
N HIS A 215 -3.92 -8.14 0.87
CA HIS A 215 -4.12 -9.49 1.38
C HIS A 215 -5.35 -10.17 0.75
N GLN A 216 -5.07 -11.05 -0.23
CA GLN A 216 -6.11 -11.80 -0.96
C GLN A 216 -6.16 -13.28 -0.53
N ASP A 217 -4.98 -13.87 -0.31
CA ASP A 217 -4.79 -15.29 -0.07
C ASP A 217 -4.70 -15.57 1.43
N ALA A 218 -5.48 -16.52 1.95
CA ALA A 218 -5.58 -16.79 3.39
C ALA A 218 -4.26 -17.28 4.03
N ASP A 219 -3.37 -17.85 3.22
CA ASP A 219 -2.05 -18.37 3.58
C ASP A 219 -0.91 -17.35 3.32
N ALA A 220 -1.25 -16.10 2.99
CA ALA A 220 -0.31 -15.05 2.66
C ALA A 220 -0.40 -13.86 3.63
N SER A 221 0.51 -12.90 3.51
CA SER A 221 0.43 -11.65 4.27
C SER A 221 0.80 -10.45 3.41
N GLY A 222 -0.17 -9.56 3.19
CA GLY A 222 0.00 -8.34 2.38
C GLY A 222 0.11 -7.09 3.24
N PHE A 223 1.15 -6.30 3.01
CA PHE A 223 1.45 -5.09 3.78
C PHE A 223 1.62 -3.86 2.88
N ILE A 224 1.05 -2.73 3.27
CA ILE A 224 1.42 -1.41 2.73
C ILE A 224 2.02 -0.60 3.87
N ARG A 225 3.19 0.00 3.67
CA ARG A 225 3.85 0.83 4.70
C ARG A 225 4.47 2.09 4.13
N GLY A 226 4.47 3.17 4.91
CA GLY A 226 5.24 4.38 4.65
C GLY A 226 4.39 5.62 4.43
N TRP A 227 4.75 6.44 3.47
CA TRP A 227 4.07 7.71 3.15
C TRP A 227 4.08 7.96 1.64
N GLY A 228 3.13 8.73 1.14
CA GLY A 228 2.86 8.90 -0.30
C GLY A 228 1.37 8.93 -0.57
N ARG A 229 0.95 8.69 -1.82
CA ARG A 229 -0.48 8.80 -2.17
C ARG A 229 -0.96 7.81 -3.21
N PHE A 230 -2.22 7.42 -3.08
CA PHE A 230 -3.01 6.70 -4.07
C PHE A 230 -4.01 7.67 -4.69
N THR A 231 -4.03 7.74 -6.02
CA THR A 231 -4.84 8.70 -6.77
C THR A 231 -5.34 8.08 -8.08
N VAL A 232 -6.01 8.88 -8.90
CA VAL A 232 -6.50 8.52 -10.23
C VAL A 232 -6.32 9.74 -11.14
N SER A 233 -6.04 9.54 -12.43
CA SER A 233 -5.96 10.68 -13.35
C SER A 233 -7.33 11.30 -13.66
N ASP A 234 -8.38 10.48 -13.64
CA ASP A 234 -9.78 10.88 -13.78
C ASP A 234 -10.52 10.78 -12.43
N THR A 235 -10.67 11.90 -11.75
CA THR A 235 -11.32 11.99 -10.42
C THR A 235 -12.82 11.71 -10.44
N THR A 236 -13.45 11.57 -11.60
CA THR A 236 -14.87 11.20 -11.72
C THR A 236 -15.07 9.68 -11.57
N LYS A 237 -14.01 8.89 -11.77
CA LYS A 237 -14.07 7.45 -11.60
C LYS A 237 -13.97 7.08 -10.13
N SER A 238 -14.93 6.28 -9.67
CA SER A 238 -14.84 5.74 -8.32
C SER A 238 -13.73 4.69 -8.23
N ILE A 239 -12.87 4.81 -7.23
CA ILE A 239 -11.83 3.84 -6.92
C ILE A 239 -12.27 2.98 -5.74
N ARG A 240 -12.07 1.67 -5.84
CA ARG A 240 -12.45 0.73 -4.79
C ARG A 240 -11.29 -0.13 -4.33
N MET A 241 -11.26 -0.45 -3.06
CA MET A 241 -10.27 -1.35 -2.48
C MET A 241 -10.91 -2.51 -1.70
N ILE A 242 -10.21 -3.64 -1.68
CA ILE A 242 -10.43 -4.73 -0.72
C ILE A 242 -9.27 -4.70 0.27
N HIS A 243 -9.56 -4.54 1.56
CA HIS A 243 -8.58 -4.42 2.63
C HIS A 243 -8.75 -5.56 3.65
N ASN A 244 -7.91 -6.60 3.51
CA ASN A 244 -7.83 -7.66 4.52
C ASN A 244 -6.44 -7.73 5.19
N GLY A 245 -5.52 -6.82 4.84
CA GLY A 245 -4.13 -6.82 5.30
C GLY A 245 -3.84 -5.77 6.37
N VAL A 246 -2.58 -5.33 6.41
CA VAL A 246 -2.09 -4.31 7.34
C VAL A 246 -1.57 -3.12 6.55
N ILE A 247 -2.11 -1.93 6.84
CA ILE A 247 -1.69 -0.68 6.20
C ILE A 247 -1.16 0.27 7.29
N THR A 248 0.12 0.62 7.21
CA THR A 248 0.81 1.44 8.22
C THR A 248 1.37 2.72 7.62
N ALA A 249 0.86 3.88 8.02
CA ALA A 249 1.56 5.14 7.76
C ALA A 249 2.82 5.23 8.64
N ASP A 250 3.98 5.42 8.02
CA ASP A 250 5.25 5.60 8.72
C ASP A 250 5.85 6.94 8.30
N GLY A 251 5.89 7.88 9.25
CA GLY A 251 6.42 9.22 8.99
C GLY A 251 7.95 9.29 8.99
N GLU A 252 8.64 8.21 9.41
CA GLU A 252 10.09 8.16 9.54
C GLU A 252 10.65 9.31 10.42
N GLY A 253 9.89 9.74 11.44
CA GLY A 253 10.28 10.75 12.42
C GLY A 253 9.85 12.18 12.09
N VAL A 254 9.22 12.40 10.93
CA VAL A 254 8.64 13.69 10.50
C VAL A 254 7.18 13.51 10.08
N GLU A 255 6.40 14.60 10.12
CA GLU A 255 4.97 14.54 9.79
C GLU A 255 4.77 14.25 8.31
N ARG A 256 4.25 13.07 8.00
CA ARG A 256 3.97 12.62 6.64
C ARG A 256 2.71 11.79 6.60
N ASP A 257 2.09 11.80 5.43
CA ASP A 257 0.80 11.16 5.22
C ASP A 257 0.92 10.02 4.20
N LEU A 258 0.18 8.95 4.46
CA LEU A 258 -0.14 7.92 3.48
C LEU A 258 -1.60 8.11 3.06
N ASP A 259 -1.79 8.63 1.85
CA ASP A 259 -3.06 9.17 1.40
C ASP A 259 -3.86 8.18 0.54
N PHE A 260 -5.04 7.79 1.03
CA PHE A 260 -6.04 7.00 0.33
C PHE A 260 -7.36 7.76 0.08
N ASN A 261 -7.42 9.07 0.33
CA ASN A 261 -8.66 9.85 0.35
C ASN A 261 -9.44 9.88 -0.97
N LEU A 262 -8.79 9.56 -2.10
CA LEU A 262 -9.46 9.43 -3.40
C LEU A 262 -10.03 8.03 -3.68
N ILE A 263 -9.89 7.09 -2.74
CA ILE A 263 -10.61 5.82 -2.75
C ILE A 263 -11.99 6.04 -2.14
N ASP A 264 -13.03 5.60 -2.84
CA ASP A 264 -14.44 5.83 -2.49
C ASP A 264 -15.06 4.69 -1.68
N VAL A 265 -14.55 3.48 -1.84
CA VAL A 265 -15.15 2.28 -1.24
C VAL A 265 -14.06 1.38 -0.70
N VAL A 266 -14.21 0.99 0.56
CA VAL A 266 -13.46 -0.07 1.22
C VAL A 266 -14.39 -1.26 1.37
N ASN A 267 -13.94 -2.42 0.90
CA ASN A 267 -14.54 -3.71 1.18
C ASN A 267 -13.55 -4.56 1.98
N HIS A 268 -14.04 -5.60 2.63
CA HIS A 268 -13.23 -6.68 3.15
C HIS A 268 -14.09 -7.96 3.08
N ASP A 269 -13.51 -9.06 2.58
CA ASP A 269 -14.26 -10.27 2.20
C ASP A 269 -13.93 -11.47 3.10
N LEU A 270 -12.79 -11.42 3.78
CA LEU A 270 -12.38 -12.45 4.73
C LEU A 270 -12.91 -12.09 6.11
N LYS A 271 -13.17 -13.10 6.96
CA LYS A 271 -13.20 -12.87 8.42
C LYS A 271 -11.81 -12.33 8.77
N THR A 272 -11.70 -11.01 8.82
CA THR A 272 -10.44 -10.32 9.06
C THR A 272 -9.87 -10.84 10.36
N GLY A 273 -8.64 -11.36 10.32
CA GLY A 273 -7.89 -11.74 11.50
C GLY A 273 -7.70 -10.54 12.43
N GLY A 274 -7.27 -10.79 13.67
CA GLY A 274 -7.21 -9.75 14.72
C GLY A 274 -6.43 -8.49 14.34
N ALA A 275 -5.42 -8.58 13.47
CA ALA A 275 -4.49 -7.50 13.12
C ALA A 275 -4.79 -6.77 11.80
N SER A 276 -5.82 -7.15 11.03
CA SER A 276 -6.13 -6.44 9.78
C SER A 276 -6.69 -5.05 10.07
N GLY A 277 -6.10 -4.01 9.49
CA GLY A 277 -6.54 -2.63 9.74
C GLY A 277 -5.50 -1.56 9.43
N TRP A 278 -5.75 -0.38 10.00
CA TRP A 278 -5.01 0.85 9.75
C TRP A 278 -4.10 1.19 10.93
N TYR A 279 -2.87 1.56 10.64
CA TYR A 279 -1.87 1.84 11.67
C TYR A 279 -1.07 3.09 11.31
N ALA A 280 -0.51 3.75 12.31
CA ALA A 280 0.31 4.93 12.11
C ALA A 280 1.42 4.98 13.17
N VAL A 281 2.66 5.22 12.74
CA VAL A 281 3.86 5.24 13.58
C VAL A 281 4.80 6.37 13.17
N ASN A 282 5.70 6.77 14.06
CA ASN A 282 6.78 7.73 13.79
C ASN A 282 6.30 9.02 13.10
N LYS A 283 5.24 9.65 13.62
CA LYS A 283 4.55 10.82 13.05
C LYS A 283 3.80 10.60 11.73
N GLY A 284 3.59 9.35 11.34
CA GLY A 284 2.75 9.00 10.20
C GLY A 284 1.27 9.33 10.43
N ARG A 285 0.52 9.56 9.35
CA ARG A 285 -0.94 9.59 9.35
C ARG A 285 -1.48 8.86 8.12
N VAL A 286 -2.42 7.96 8.32
CA VAL A 286 -3.19 7.39 7.21
C VAL A 286 -4.35 8.34 6.96
N LEU A 287 -4.46 8.92 5.76
CA LEU A 287 -5.69 9.57 5.34
C LEU A 287 -6.59 8.50 4.73
N PHE A 288 -7.75 8.28 5.34
CA PHE A 288 -8.64 7.19 4.99
C PHE A 288 -9.30 7.39 3.63
N PRO A 289 -9.68 6.29 2.95
CA PRO A 289 -10.71 6.34 1.92
C PRO A 289 -11.92 7.15 2.37
N ARG A 290 -12.48 7.95 1.46
CA ARG A 290 -13.65 8.79 1.79
C ARG A 290 -14.91 7.94 1.79
N THR A 291 -15.77 8.13 2.79
CA THR A 291 -17.14 7.60 2.78
C THR A 291 -18.10 8.73 2.42
N ARG A 292 -18.59 8.77 1.17
CA ARG A 292 -19.61 9.76 0.75
C ARG A 292 -20.95 9.09 0.55
N GLN A 293 -21.95 9.57 1.28
CA GLN A 293 -23.33 9.10 1.17
C GLN A 293 -24.32 10.10 1.78
N ALA A 294 -25.60 9.84 1.57
CA ALA A 294 -26.67 10.44 2.36
C ALA A 294 -26.85 9.59 3.62
N PHE A 295 -26.70 10.20 4.80
CA PHE A 295 -26.93 9.57 6.08
C PHE A 295 -28.35 9.89 6.53
N ALA A 296 -29.18 8.87 6.77
CA ALA A 296 -30.45 9.06 7.43
C ALA A 296 -30.27 9.11 8.96
N PRO A 297 -31.20 9.72 9.71
CA PRO A 297 -31.12 9.79 11.16
C PRO A 297 -31.04 8.40 11.80
N GLY A 298 -30.05 8.18 12.67
CA GLY A 298 -29.88 6.91 13.39
C GLY A 298 -29.31 5.76 12.56
N GLU A 299 -29.10 5.94 11.24
CA GLU A 299 -28.36 4.97 10.44
C GLU A 299 -26.87 5.06 10.77
N THR A 300 -26.23 3.89 10.87
CA THR A 300 -24.81 3.77 11.15
C THR A 300 -24.08 3.43 9.86
N ALA A 301 -22.95 4.08 9.62
CA ALA A 301 -22.05 3.66 8.56
C ALA A 301 -20.59 3.69 8.98
N CYS A 302 -19.86 2.67 8.55
CA CYS A 302 -18.44 2.55 8.83
C CYS A 302 -17.57 3.39 7.88
N TRP A 303 -16.42 3.81 8.39
CA TRP A 303 -15.42 4.63 7.73
C TRP A 303 -14.02 4.05 7.99
N GLY A 304 -13.23 3.96 6.93
CA GLY A 304 -12.06 3.07 6.89
C GLY A 304 -12.46 1.58 6.80
N ASP A 305 -13.72 1.28 6.49
CA ASP A 305 -14.26 -0.08 6.44
C ASP A 305 -15.47 -0.15 5.48
N LEU A 306 -16.07 -1.33 5.32
CA LEU A 306 -17.30 -1.53 4.56
C LEU A 306 -18.44 -0.73 5.18
N SER A 307 -18.89 0.31 4.47
CA SER A 307 -19.84 1.31 4.99
C SER A 307 -21.16 0.72 5.47
N SER A 308 -21.63 -0.38 4.85
CA SER A 308 -22.88 -1.04 5.20
C SER A 308 -22.82 -1.91 6.46
N LYS A 309 -21.65 -2.04 7.10
CA LYS A 309 -21.52 -2.80 8.35
C LYS A 309 -22.11 -2.03 9.53
N PRO A 310 -22.76 -2.71 10.49
CA PRO A 310 -23.34 -2.06 11.66
C PRO A 310 -22.28 -1.61 12.69
N ALA A 311 -21.06 -2.17 12.63
CA ALA A 311 -19.94 -1.82 13.48
C ALA A 311 -18.62 -2.04 12.75
N PRO A 312 -17.55 -1.30 13.10
CA PRO A 312 -16.26 -1.40 12.42
C PRO A 312 -15.62 -2.78 12.63
N GLU A 313 -15.38 -3.44 11.50
CA GLU A 313 -14.66 -4.68 11.17
C GLU A 313 -13.14 -4.62 11.32
N LEU A 314 -12.50 -3.53 10.88
CA LEU A 314 -11.06 -3.35 10.70
C LEU A 314 -10.41 -2.55 11.84
N VAL A 315 -9.18 -2.88 12.22
CA VAL A 315 -8.51 -2.22 13.36
C VAL A 315 -8.32 -0.74 13.03
N ASN A 316 -8.64 0.10 14.01
CA ASN A 316 -8.59 1.56 13.91
C ASN A 316 -9.55 2.21 12.89
N SER A 317 -10.60 1.49 12.48
CA SER A 317 -11.74 2.08 11.76
C SER A 317 -12.80 2.63 12.72
N ALA A 318 -13.73 3.42 12.20
CA ALA A 318 -14.80 4.03 12.98
C ALA A 318 -16.16 3.88 12.29
N ALA A 319 -17.25 4.02 13.04
CA ALA A 319 -18.59 4.15 12.50
C ALA A 319 -19.24 5.43 13.01
N LEU A 320 -20.08 6.04 12.18
CA LEU A 320 -20.74 7.31 12.44
C LEU A 320 -22.26 7.14 12.27
N SER A 321 -23.01 7.81 13.14
CA SER A 321 -24.47 7.94 13.00
C SER A 321 -24.91 9.37 13.32
N PHE A 322 -25.61 10.00 12.37
CA PHE A 322 -26.07 11.38 12.52
C PHE A 322 -27.48 11.44 13.11
N THR A 323 -27.77 12.49 13.87
CA THR A 323 -29.09 12.70 14.49
C THR A 323 -30.11 13.32 13.54
N ALA A 324 -29.66 13.86 12.41
CA ALA A 324 -30.47 14.48 11.37
C ALA A 324 -29.93 14.07 9.99
N PRO A 325 -30.74 14.15 8.92
CA PRO A 325 -30.28 13.81 7.58
C PRO A 325 -29.14 14.73 7.15
N VAL A 326 -28.04 14.14 6.65
CA VAL A 326 -26.91 14.91 6.11
C VAL A 326 -26.32 14.18 4.90
N THR A 327 -25.99 14.92 3.85
CA THR A 327 -25.22 14.38 2.72
C THR A 327 -23.81 14.94 2.80
N CYS A 328 -22.85 14.09 3.13
CA CYS A 328 -21.46 14.51 3.26
C CYS A 328 -20.48 13.39 2.87
N ALA A 329 -19.23 13.77 2.65
CA ALA A 329 -18.07 12.91 2.60
C ALA A 329 -17.33 12.99 3.94
N ILE A 330 -17.09 11.85 4.59
CA ILE A 330 -16.24 11.78 5.78
C ILE A 330 -14.77 11.76 5.34
N ARG A 331 -13.97 12.68 5.89
CA ARG A 331 -12.54 12.86 5.59
C ARG A 331 -11.71 12.95 6.87
N GLY A 332 -10.42 12.66 6.72
CA GLY A 332 -9.43 12.64 7.79
C GLY A 332 -8.76 11.28 7.88
N GLY A 333 -8.39 10.84 9.08
CA GLY A 333 -7.94 9.47 9.27
C GLY A 333 -7.24 9.22 10.60
N PHE A 334 -6.36 8.22 10.60
CA PHE A 334 -5.71 7.69 11.80
C PHE A 334 -4.27 8.19 11.92
N CYS A 335 -3.91 8.69 13.11
CA CYS A 335 -2.69 9.42 13.36
C CYS A 335 -1.78 8.68 14.34
N ALA A 336 -0.48 8.76 14.10
CA ALA A 336 0.50 8.39 15.11
C ALA A 336 0.39 9.39 16.29
N PRO A 337 0.39 8.94 17.56
CA PRO A 337 0.17 9.84 18.71
C PRO A 337 1.25 10.89 18.93
N ASP A 338 2.41 10.75 18.28
CA ASP A 338 3.59 11.59 18.42
C ASP A 338 3.66 12.76 17.41
N ARG A 339 2.60 12.97 16.61
CA ARG A 339 2.49 14.12 15.71
C ARG A 339 2.27 15.43 16.47
N ARG A 340 2.77 16.54 15.92
CA ARG A 340 2.68 17.89 16.54
C ARG A 340 1.41 18.62 16.14
N ASP A 341 0.79 18.24 15.03
CA ASP A 341 -0.51 18.76 14.59
C ASP A 341 -1.70 18.25 15.41
N ILE A 342 -1.50 17.25 16.28
CA ILE A 342 -2.49 16.83 17.27
C ILE A 342 -2.60 17.91 18.36
N PRO A 343 -3.83 18.40 18.68
CA PRO A 343 -4.01 19.34 19.77
C PRO A 343 -3.40 18.81 21.07
N ALA A 344 -2.58 19.63 21.73
CA ALA A 344 -1.85 19.23 22.93
C ALA A 344 -2.80 18.61 23.95
N PHE A 345 -2.55 17.34 24.27
CA PHE A 345 -3.28 16.64 25.32
C PHE A 345 -2.50 16.85 26.61
N SER A 346 -3.09 17.51 27.60
CA SER A 346 -2.53 17.58 28.94
C SER A 346 -2.68 16.20 29.60
N THR A 347 -1.92 15.21 29.14
CA THR A 347 -2.02 13.84 29.64
C THR A 347 -1.43 13.80 31.04
N SER A 348 -2.25 13.36 32.00
CA SER A 348 -1.70 12.80 33.21
C SER A 348 -0.89 11.54 32.84
N ALA A 349 0.21 11.27 33.55
CA ALA A 349 1.16 10.19 33.24
C ALA A 349 0.56 8.77 33.17
N HIS A 350 -0.69 8.58 33.60
CA HIS A 350 -1.40 7.30 33.60
C HIS A 350 -2.23 7.02 32.32
N LEU A 351 -2.22 7.92 31.33
CA LEU A 351 -2.96 7.73 30.08
C LEU A 351 -2.03 7.34 28.94
N ARG A 352 -2.32 6.20 28.29
CA ARG A 352 -1.58 5.73 27.13
C ARG A 352 -2.49 5.69 25.90
N PRO A 353 -2.09 6.29 24.76
CA PRO A 353 -2.89 6.25 23.54
C PRO A 353 -2.97 4.84 22.97
N LEU A 354 -4.19 4.43 22.60
CA LEU A 354 -4.48 3.25 21.78
C LEU A 354 -4.78 3.65 20.33
N GLY A 355 -5.23 4.89 20.12
CA GLY A 355 -5.49 5.43 18.79
C GLY A 355 -5.86 6.90 18.80
N VAL A 356 -5.55 7.61 17.70
CA VAL A 356 -5.89 9.03 17.51
C VAL A 356 -6.49 9.22 16.12
N TRP A 357 -7.64 9.90 16.04
CA TRP A 357 -8.33 10.18 14.78
C TRP A 357 -8.55 11.69 14.61
N CYS A 358 -8.51 12.14 13.36
CA CYS A 358 -9.00 13.45 12.93
C CYS A 358 -10.16 13.23 11.96
N ILE A 359 -11.32 13.87 12.20
CA ILE A 359 -12.56 13.56 11.47
C ILE A 359 -13.31 14.83 11.08
N GLY A 360 -13.61 14.98 9.80
CA GLY A 360 -14.43 16.05 9.26
C GLY A 360 -15.53 15.53 8.35
N ALA A 361 -16.69 16.19 8.38
CA ALA A 361 -17.76 16.03 7.40
C ALA A 361 -17.62 17.14 6.36
N CYS A 362 -17.50 16.76 5.08
CA CYS A 362 -17.32 17.68 3.97
C CYS A 362 -18.50 17.61 2.99
N SER A 363 -18.94 18.75 2.45
CA SER A 363 -20.00 18.80 1.43
C SER A 363 -19.49 18.40 0.03
N ASP A 364 -18.16 18.44 -0.16
CA ASP A 364 -17.48 18.20 -1.43
C ASP A 364 -16.49 17.02 -1.31
N THR A 365 -16.21 16.38 -2.43
CA THR A 365 -15.33 15.20 -2.55
C THR A 365 -13.86 15.55 -2.72
N VAL A 366 -13.57 16.77 -3.18
CA VAL A 366 -12.24 17.30 -3.49
C VAL A 366 -11.92 18.45 -2.55
N ALA A 367 -12.80 19.46 -2.50
CA ALA A 367 -12.60 20.63 -1.65
C ALA A 367 -12.89 20.31 -0.17
N TRP A 368 -12.10 20.88 0.74
CA TRP A 368 -12.31 20.81 2.18
C TRP A 368 -13.39 21.81 2.64
N ARG A 369 -14.59 21.72 2.06
CA ARG A 369 -15.75 22.51 2.48
C ARG A 369 -16.53 21.73 3.53
N LYS A 370 -16.63 22.28 4.73
CA LYS A 370 -17.35 21.66 5.85
C LYS A 370 -18.84 21.55 5.53
N ALA A 371 -19.43 20.41 5.87
CA ALA A 371 -20.88 20.21 5.87
C ALA A 371 -21.41 20.43 7.29
N ASP A 372 -22.53 21.13 7.40
CA ASP A 372 -23.19 21.38 8.69
C ASP A 372 -23.94 20.13 9.16
N PHE A 373 -23.97 19.89 10.47
CA PHE A 373 -24.75 18.81 11.09
C PHE A 373 -25.17 19.14 12.53
N ALA A 374 -26.33 18.61 12.94
CA ALA A 374 -26.86 18.88 14.29
C ALA A 374 -26.17 18.04 15.39
N GLY A 375 -25.88 16.78 15.11
CA GLY A 375 -25.24 15.88 16.04
C GLY A 375 -24.75 14.59 15.39
N VAL A 376 -23.66 14.03 15.91
CA VAL A 376 -23.08 12.77 15.45
C VAL A 376 -22.61 11.90 16.61
N SER A 377 -22.96 10.62 16.58
CA SER A 377 -22.41 9.59 17.47
C SER A 377 -21.33 8.81 16.73
N LEU A 378 -20.28 8.42 17.45
CA LEU A 378 -19.17 7.64 16.88
C LEU A 378 -18.90 6.36 17.67
N THR A 379 -18.49 5.32 16.96
CA THR A 379 -17.99 4.06 17.52
C THR A 379 -16.64 3.73 16.89
N PHE A 380 -15.60 3.57 17.69
CA PHE A 380 -14.24 3.29 17.23
C PHE A 380 -13.89 1.82 17.49
N ARG A 381 -13.36 1.11 16.49
CA ARG A 381 -12.61 -0.13 16.72
C ARG A 381 -11.17 0.25 16.99
N PHE A 382 -10.59 -0.23 18.09
CA PHE A 382 -9.18 0.01 18.43
C PHE A 382 -8.40 -1.30 18.50
N ASP A 383 -7.07 -1.20 18.50
CA ASP A 383 -6.19 -2.35 18.57
C ASP A 383 -6.14 -2.94 19.98
N VAL A 384 -6.90 -4.01 20.20
CA VAL A 384 -6.96 -4.70 21.50
C VAL A 384 -5.64 -5.36 21.90
N ALA A 385 -4.73 -5.61 20.94
CA ALA A 385 -3.41 -6.16 21.24
C ALA A 385 -2.53 -5.15 22.03
N GLN A 386 -2.91 -3.87 22.03
CA GLN A 386 -2.24 -2.83 22.81
C GLN A 386 -2.78 -2.71 24.25
N LEU A 387 -3.86 -3.42 24.60
CA LEU A 387 -4.33 -3.44 25.98
C LEU A 387 -3.41 -4.29 26.85
N LYS A 388 -3.12 -3.77 28.05
CA LYS A 388 -2.40 -4.50 29.09
C LYS A 388 -3.41 -5.10 30.08
N PRO A 389 -3.12 -6.26 30.70
CA PRO A 389 -3.96 -6.81 31.77
C PRO A 389 -4.15 -5.87 32.96
N THR A 390 -3.25 -4.90 33.14
CA THR A 390 -3.26 -3.89 34.20
C THR A 390 -4.02 -2.61 33.83
N ASP A 391 -4.50 -2.48 32.59
CA ASP A 391 -5.34 -1.34 32.21
C ASP A 391 -6.66 -1.42 32.98
N SER A 392 -7.07 -0.31 33.59
CA SER A 392 -8.27 -0.26 34.43
C SER A 392 -9.52 0.19 33.68
N ARG A 393 -9.35 1.01 32.64
CA ARG A 393 -10.43 1.58 31.80
C ARG A 393 -9.89 1.89 30.41
N VAL A 394 -10.80 1.93 29.44
CA VAL A 394 -10.58 2.58 28.14
C VAL A 394 -11.46 3.81 28.08
N ARG A 395 -10.89 4.96 27.73
CA ARG A 395 -11.59 6.25 27.66
C ARG A 395 -11.50 6.85 26.26
N LEU A 396 -12.59 7.42 25.81
CA LEU A 396 -12.68 8.18 24.58
C LEU A 396 -12.72 9.67 24.91
N TYR A 397 -11.78 10.41 24.34
CA TYR A 397 -11.72 11.86 24.44
C TYR A 397 -11.95 12.51 23.09
N ARG A 398 -12.56 13.69 23.09
CA ARG A 398 -12.71 14.57 21.93
C ARG A 398 -12.10 15.93 22.22
N HIS A 399 -11.36 16.49 21.26
CA HIS A 399 -11.02 17.90 21.25
C HIS A 399 -12.10 18.70 20.52
N ASP A 400 -12.80 19.59 21.22
CA ASP A 400 -13.94 20.38 20.70
C ASP A 400 -13.53 21.68 19.99
N GLY A 401 -12.23 21.87 19.78
CA GLY A 401 -11.63 23.12 19.27
C GLY A 401 -11.05 24.00 20.38
N LYS A 402 -11.35 23.71 21.65
CA LYS A 402 -10.81 24.44 22.81
C LYS A 402 -10.10 23.53 23.80
N ALA A 403 -10.68 22.37 24.11
CA ALA A 403 -10.13 21.45 25.09
C ALA A 403 -10.49 20.00 24.80
N TRP A 404 -9.67 19.08 25.32
CA TRP A 404 -9.99 17.66 25.37
C TRP A 404 -11.02 17.36 26.46
N ARG A 405 -12.12 16.68 26.11
CA ARG A 405 -13.17 16.26 27.03
C ARG A 405 -13.43 14.77 26.89
N LYS A 406 -13.69 14.08 28.01
CA LYS A 406 -14.14 12.67 27.98
C LYS A 406 -15.55 12.64 27.39
N VAL A 407 -15.77 11.78 26.41
CA VAL A 407 -17.05 11.59 25.72
C VAL A 407 -17.48 10.13 25.64
N GLY A 408 -16.71 9.21 26.22
CA GLY A 408 -17.04 7.78 26.29
C GLY A 408 -16.09 7.03 27.21
N GLU A 409 -16.53 5.89 27.74
CA GLU A 409 -15.72 5.00 28.58
C GLU A 409 -16.23 3.55 28.52
N CYS A 410 -15.34 2.57 28.56
CA CYS A 410 -15.69 1.16 28.71
C CYS A 410 -14.66 0.38 29.54
N GLU A 411 -15.06 -0.83 29.95
CA GLU A 411 -14.16 -1.80 30.58
C GLU A 411 -13.17 -2.36 29.54
N PRO A 412 -11.89 -2.58 29.88
CA PRO A 412 -10.89 -3.06 28.92
C PRO A 412 -11.09 -4.54 28.57
N GLN A 413 -11.57 -5.36 29.50
CA GLN A 413 -11.73 -6.80 29.28
C GLN A 413 -12.87 -7.07 28.29
N GLY A 414 -12.53 -7.72 27.17
CA GLY A 414 -13.50 -8.07 26.13
C GLY A 414 -13.93 -6.90 25.22
N ALA A 415 -13.52 -5.67 25.52
CA ALA A 415 -13.81 -4.53 24.67
C ALA A 415 -13.03 -4.59 23.36
N ARG A 416 -13.76 -4.44 22.25
CA ARG A 416 -13.22 -4.27 20.89
C ARG A 416 -13.60 -2.91 20.30
N TRP A 417 -14.55 -2.23 20.93
CA TRP A 417 -15.11 -0.97 20.50
C TRP A 417 -15.30 -0.03 21.69
N ILE A 418 -15.31 1.26 21.40
CA ILE A 418 -15.73 2.31 22.34
C ILE A 418 -16.57 3.33 21.58
N SER A 419 -17.65 3.79 22.21
CA SER A 419 -18.61 4.71 21.59
C SER A 419 -18.72 6.00 22.39
N THR A 420 -19.24 7.04 21.74
CA THR A 420 -19.63 8.28 22.40
C THR A 420 -20.88 8.05 23.27
N ASP A 421 -20.89 8.58 24.49
CA ASP A 421 -22.01 8.45 25.44
C ASP A 421 -23.29 9.18 24.97
N ALA A 422 -23.12 10.25 24.17
CA ALA A 422 -24.20 11.02 23.59
C ALA A 422 -23.78 11.61 22.22
N PRO A 423 -24.74 11.97 21.35
CA PRO A 423 -24.44 12.67 20.10
C PRO A 423 -23.68 13.98 20.33
N LEU A 424 -22.71 14.25 19.48
CA LEU A 424 -21.79 15.38 19.58
C LEU A 424 -22.17 16.45 18.55
N ALA A 425 -22.33 17.70 18.99
CA ALA A 425 -22.43 18.85 18.09
C ALA A 425 -21.09 19.15 17.41
N GLU A 426 -21.09 20.01 16.39
CA GLU A 426 -19.89 20.46 15.68
C GLU A 426 -18.77 20.97 16.61
N ALA A 427 -17.52 20.73 16.21
CA ALA A 427 -16.36 21.30 16.86
C ALA A 427 -16.26 22.79 16.54
N THR A 428 -15.97 23.61 17.56
CA THR A 428 -15.99 25.07 17.47
C THR A 428 -14.75 25.68 16.80
N GLY A 429 -13.79 24.86 16.36
CA GLY A 429 -12.55 25.32 15.73
C GLY A 429 -11.76 24.18 15.06
N GLY A 430 -10.76 24.54 14.25
CA GLY A 430 -9.92 23.61 13.48
C GLY A 430 -10.52 23.16 12.15
N ASP A 431 -9.77 22.39 11.36
CA ASP A 431 -10.19 21.97 10.00
C ASP A 431 -11.22 20.82 10.02
N TYR A 432 -11.22 20.04 11.10
CA TYR A 432 -12.04 18.85 11.30
C TYR A 432 -13.29 19.18 12.14
N ASN A 433 -14.44 19.45 11.50
CA ASN A 433 -15.66 19.90 12.19
C ASN A 433 -16.36 18.82 13.03
N ILE A 434 -16.01 17.53 12.89
CA ILE A 434 -16.39 16.49 13.87
C ILE A 434 -15.37 16.48 15.03
N GLY A 435 -14.08 16.64 14.72
CA GLY A 435 -13.03 16.95 15.69
C GLY A 435 -11.88 15.94 15.71
N TRP A 436 -11.00 16.12 16.70
CA TRP A 436 -9.97 15.14 17.04
C TRP A 436 -10.47 14.21 18.13
N PHE A 437 -10.14 12.93 18.03
CA PHE A 437 -10.50 11.91 19.00
C PHE A 437 -9.27 11.14 19.45
N ALA A 438 -9.21 10.79 20.73
CA ALA A 438 -8.18 9.96 21.30
C ALA A 438 -8.82 8.85 22.14
N VAL A 439 -8.52 7.61 21.80
CA VAL A 439 -8.84 6.45 22.63
C VAL A 439 -7.61 6.15 23.48
N MET A 440 -7.80 6.16 24.80
CA MET A 440 -6.72 6.05 25.77
C MET A 440 -6.98 4.88 26.72
N ALA A 441 -5.96 4.07 26.97
CA ALA A 441 -5.94 3.15 28.10
C ALA A 441 -5.55 3.91 29.38
N VAL A 442 -6.24 3.60 30.47
CA VAL A 442 -5.94 4.09 31.82
C VAL A 442 -5.08 3.05 32.53
N GLU A 443 -3.76 3.26 32.53
CA GLU A 443 -2.81 2.41 33.24
C GLU A 443 -3.07 2.56 34.77
N GLN A 444 -3.27 1.44 35.45
CA GLN A 444 -3.66 1.24 36.88
C GLN A 444 -3.63 2.44 37.87
N LYS A 445 -4.64 2.45 38.77
CA LYS A 445 -4.80 3.36 39.92
C LYS A 445 -3.52 3.40 40.77
N GLY A 446 -2.92 4.57 40.94
CA GLY A 446 -1.95 4.75 42.03
C GLY A 446 -2.60 4.37 43.37
N THR A 447 -1.94 3.54 44.17
CA THR A 447 -2.31 3.30 45.56
C THR A 447 -2.06 4.60 46.33
N VAL A 448 -3.11 5.27 46.80
CA VAL A 448 -2.96 6.29 47.84
C VAL A 448 -2.75 5.55 49.15
N ILE A 449 -1.50 5.50 49.63
CA ILE A 449 -1.21 5.11 51.00
C ILE A 449 -1.48 6.34 51.86
N SER A 450 -2.64 6.38 52.53
CA SER A 450 -2.87 7.32 53.63
C SER A 450 -2.11 6.80 54.85
N ILE A 451 -1.05 7.50 55.24
CA ILE A 451 -0.41 7.29 56.54
C ILE A 451 -1.24 8.14 57.52
N PHE A 452 -2.01 7.49 58.39
CA PHE A 452 -2.70 8.15 59.50
C PHE A 452 -1.74 8.42 60.65
#